data_AF-A0A829YDV4-F1
#
_entry.id   AF-A0A829YDV4-F1
#
_cell.length_a   1.000
_cell.length_b   1.000
_cell.length_c   1.000
_cell.angle_alpha   90.00
_cell.angle_beta   90.00
_cell.angle_gamma   90.00
#
_symmetry.space_group_name_H-M   'P 1'
#
loop_
_entity.id
_entity.type
_entity.pdbx_description
1 polymer ?
#
loop_
_entity_poly.entity_id
_entity_poly.type
_entity_poly.pdbx_seq_one_letter_code
_entity_poly.pdbx_strand_id
1 'polypeptide(L)'
;MSPRQLFGGILSIVLLGLFVFLLWKGFAVLDAVVACNGDDCILKARAQFNENMKMALNTIAGLIAAIVVAELAITRPTEVPSFQIFAVDNPTPAPPSTVAKIAALLYLAAWVITGLAAYIKGSLHHPDAFEPITSYGNAWFGLAVGAVYAYFGLKRP
;
A
#
# COMPACT_ATOMS: atom_id res chain seq x y z
N MET A 1 2.44 20.88 19.18
CA MET A 1 2.83 20.16 17.95
C MET A 1 3.79 21.05 17.18
N SER A 2 4.96 20.55 16.81
CA SER A 2 5.85 21.30 15.92
C SER A 2 5.25 21.35 14.51
N PRO A 3 5.49 22.39 13.71
CA PRO A 3 4.97 22.48 12.33
C PRO A 3 5.39 21.29 11.46
N ARG A 4 6.55 20.67 11.76
CA ARG A 4 7.03 19.44 11.11
C ARG A 4 6.14 18.22 11.39
N GLN A 5 5.63 18.08 12.63
CA GLN A 5 4.73 16.98 13.01
C GLN A 5 3.36 17.09 12.33
N LEU A 6 2.84 18.32 12.24
CA LEU A 6 1.57 18.58 11.56
C LEU A 6 1.68 18.26 10.07
N PHE A 7 2.78 18.69 9.44
CA PHE A 7 3.02 18.46 8.02
C PHE A 7 3.18 16.97 7.68
N GLY A 8 3.99 16.23 8.45
CA GLY A 8 4.17 14.79 8.24
C GLY A 8 2.89 13.98 8.44
N GLY A 9 2.09 14.32 9.46
CA GLY A 9 0.80 13.66 9.72
C GLY A 9 -0.24 13.94 8.62
N ILE A 10 -0.38 15.20 8.20
CA ILE A 10 -1.30 15.57 7.13
C ILE A 10 -0.90 14.90 5.81
N LEU A 11 0.39 14.97 5.46
CA LEU A 11 0.90 14.33 4.25
C LEU A 11 0.63 12.83 4.25
N SER A 12 0.83 12.16 5.39
CA SER A 12 0.51 10.75 5.57
C SER A 12 -0.99 10.48 5.34
N ILE A 13 -1.90 11.26 5.92
CA ILE A 13 -3.34 11.03 5.69
C ILE A 13 -3.70 11.23 4.20
N VAL A 14 -3.14 12.26 3.56
CA VAL A 14 -3.36 12.55 2.13
C VAL A 14 -2.86 11.41 1.25
N LEU A 15 -1.65 10.89 1.51
CA LEU A 15 -1.06 9.78 0.75
C LEU A 15 -1.88 8.50 0.89
N LEU A 16 -2.33 8.17 2.09
CA LEU A 16 -3.18 7.00 2.32
C LEU A 16 -4.52 7.12 1.60
N GLY A 17 -5.15 8.29 1.70
CA GLY A 17 -6.42 8.56 1.02
C GLY A 17 -6.28 8.44 -0.50
N LEU A 18 -5.21 9.01 -1.06
CA LEU A 18 -4.95 8.93 -2.50
C LEU A 18 -4.66 7.49 -2.94
N PHE A 19 -3.89 6.74 -2.15
CA PHE A 19 -3.61 5.32 -2.40
C PHE A 19 -4.88 4.48 -2.45
N VAL A 20 -5.72 4.57 -1.41
CA VAL A 20 -6.99 3.83 -1.33
C VAL A 20 -7.92 4.25 -2.47
N PHE A 21 -7.99 5.54 -2.79
CA PHE A 21 -8.81 6.05 -3.89
C PHE A 21 -8.39 5.48 -5.25
N LEU A 22 -7.09 5.48 -5.55
CA LEU A 22 -6.57 4.97 -6.83
C LEU A 22 -6.84 3.46 -6.97
N LEU A 23 -6.63 2.70 -5.90
CA LEU A 23 -6.93 1.26 -5.91
C LEU A 23 -8.42 0.99 -6.04
N TRP A 24 -9.26 1.73 -5.31
CA TRP A 24 -10.71 1.61 -5.44
C TRP A 24 -11.18 1.88 -6.87
N LYS A 25 -10.64 2.92 -7.52
CA LYS A 25 -10.90 3.19 -8.95
C LYS A 25 -10.38 2.07 -9.85
N GLY A 26 -9.19 1.55 -9.61
CA GLY A 26 -8.63 0.45 -10.40
C GLY A 26 -9.46 -0.84 -10.26
N PHE A 27 -9.95 -1.16 -9.06
CA PHE A 27 -10.87 -2.29 -8.86
C PHE A 27 -12.22 -2.07 -9.55
N ALA A 28 -12.77 -0.86 -9.51
CA ALA A 28 -14.01 -0.54 -10.22
C ALA A 28 -13.85 -0.73 -11.74
N VAL A 29 -12.70 -0.34 -12.31
CA VAL A 29 -12.39 -0.58 -13.72
C VAL A 29 -12.20 -2.06 -14.01
N LEU A 30 -11.50 -2.79 -13.14
CA LEU A 30 -11.35 -4.25 -13.28
C LEU A 30 -12.71 -4.95 -13.32
N ASP A 31 -13.56 -4.67 -12.33
CA ASP A 31 -14.90 -5.28 -12.24
C ASP A 31 -15.76 -4.88 -13.46
N ALA A 32 -15.62 -3.64 -13.97
CA ALA A 32 -16.29 -3.20 -15.19
C ALA A 32 -15.78 -3.92 -16.45
N VAL A 33 -14.47 -4.12 -16.58
CA VAL A 33 -13.88 -4.87 -17.71
C VAL A 33 -14.33 -6.32 -17.69
N VAL A 34 -14.38 -6.95 -16.52
CA VAL A 34 -14.84 -8.35 -16.37
C VAL A 34 -16.32 -8.49 -16.69
N ALA A 35 -17.15 -7.48 -16.38
CA ALA A 35 -18.58 -7.49 -16.69
C ALA A 35 -18.91 -7.10 -18.14
N CYS A 36 -17.94 -6.56 -18.90
CA CYS A 36 -18.14 -6.13 -20.27
C CYS A 36 -18.22 -7.30 -21.25
N ASN A 37 -19.17 -7.23 -22.19
CA ASN A 37 -19.24 -8.12 -23.35
C ASN A 37 -18.92 -7.33 -24.62
N GLY A 38 -17.64 -7.37 -25.05
CA GLY A 38 -17.16 -6.77 -26.31
C GLY A 38 -16.09 -5.69 -26.13
N ASP A 39 -15.28 -5.51 -27.18
CA ASP A 39 -14.05 -4.70 -27.15
C ASP A 39 -14.32 -3.20 -26.90
N ASP A 40 -15.38 -2.65 -27.48
CA ASP A 40 -15.76 -1.23 -27.28
C ASP A 40 -16.10 -0.91 -25.81
N CYS A 41 -16.70 -1.88 -25.10
CA CYS A 41 -17.02 -1.74 -23.68
C CYS A 41 -15.74 -1.74 -22.84
N ILE A 42 -14.82 -2.66 -23.14
CA ILE A 42 -13.53 -2.79 -22.46
C ILE A 42 -12.71 -1.50 -22.64
N LEU A 43 -12.66 -0.94 -23.86
CA LEU A 43 -11.95 0.31 -24.13
C LEU A 43 -12.52 1.49 -23.31
N LYS A 44 -13.85 1.62 -23.24
CA LYS A 44 -14.50 2.67 -22.44
C LYS A 44 -14.27 2.49 -20.95
N ALA A 45 -14.29 1.26 -20.44
CA ALA A 45 -14.01 0.97 -19.05
C ALA A 45 -12.56 1.32 -18.69
N ARG A 46 -11.58 0.89 -19.53
CA ARG A 46 -10.16 1.20 -19.34
C ARG A 46 -9.86 2.70 -19.43
N ALA A 47 -10.58 3.45 -20.27
CA ALA A 47 -10.43 4.89 -20.38
C ALA A 47 -10.75 5.67 -19.09
N GLN A 48 -11.48 5.06 -18.14
CA GLN A 48 -11.74 5.67 -16.83
C GLN A 48 -10.50 5.70 -15.91
N PHE A 49 -9.44 4.98 -16.27
CA PHE A 49 -8.18 4.96 -15.55
C PHE A 49 -7.04 5.41 -16.48
N ASN A 50 -6.68 6.69 -16.38
CA ASN A 50 -5.69 7.29 -17.26
C ASN A 50 -4.24 6.97 -16.84
N GLU A 51 -3.29 7.30 -17.71
CA GLU A 51 -1.86 7.08 -17.47
C GLU A 51 -1.33 7.81 -16.22
N ASN A 52 -1.87 9.00 -15.91
CA ASN A 52 -1.48 9.75 -14.72
C ASN A 52 -1.90 9.02 -13.44
N MET A 53 -3.06 8.36 -13.43
CA MET A 53 -3.52 7.53 -12.32
C MET A 53 -2.65 6.29 -12.17
N LYS A 54 -2.23 5.66 -13.28
CA LYS A 54 -1.29 4.53 -13.27
C LYS A 54 0.06 4.94 -12.69
N MET A 55 0.63 6.05 -13.15
CA MET A 55 1.90 6.56 -12.64
C MET A 55 1.81 6.94 -11.16
N ALA A 56 0.73 7.61 -10.76
CA ALA A 56 0.48 7.96 -9.35
C ALA A 56 0.35 6.71 -8.48
N LEU A 57 -0.40 5.69 -8.93
CA LEU A 57 -0.55 4.43 -8.21
C LEU A 57 0.81 3.77 -7.99
N ASN A 58 1.62 3.62 -9.04
CA ASN A 58 2.93 2.98 -8.93
C ASN A 58 3.88 3.73 -7.98
N THR A 59 3.87 5.06 -8.05
CA THR A 59 4.73 5.91 -7.21
C THR A 59 4.34 5.78 -5.74
N ILE A 60 3.04 5.92 -5.44
CA ILE A 60 2.53 5.90 -4.08
C ILE A 60 2.62 4.48 -3.50
N ALA A 61 2.30 3.45 -4.30
CA ALA A 61 2.46 2.06 -3.91
C ALA A 61 3.91 1.73 -3.54
N GLY A 62 4.87 2.18 -4.34
CA GLY A 62 6.29 2.01 -4.05
C GLY A 62 6.71 2.72 -2.75
N LEU A 63 6.24 3.95 -2.53
CA LEU A 63 6.51 4.70 -1.31
C LEU A 63 5.93 3.98 -0.07
N ILE A 64 4.67 3.54 -0.13
CA ILE A 64 4.02 2.84 0.99
C ILE A 64 4.73 1.51 1.27
N ALA A 65 5.06 0.75 0.22
CA ALA A 65 5.80 -0.50 0.38
C ALA A 65 7.17 -0.28 1.02
N ALA A 66 7.92 0.75 0.60
CA ALA A 66 9.21 1.07 1.20
C ALA A 66 9.09 1.38 2.70
N ILE A 67 8.07 2.17 3.10
CA ILE A 67 7.83 2.49 4.52
C ILE A 67 7.47 1.22 5.29
N VAL A 68 6.57 0.37 4.76
CA VAL A 68 6.15 -0.87 5.43
C VAL A 68 7.31 -1.84 5.59
N VAL A 69 8.12 -2.04 4.55
CA VAL A 69 9.31 -2.91 4.60
C VAL A 69 10.34 -2.36 5.57
N ALA A 70 10.61 -1.05 5.56
CA ALA A 70 11.54 -0.41 6.48
C ALA A 70 11.09 -0.59 7.94
N GLU A 71 9.80 -0.42 8.22
CA GLU A 71 9.26 -0.61 9.56
C GLU A 71 9.35 -2.07 10.01
N LEU A 72 9.00 -3.03 9.14
CA LEU A 72 9.09 -4.44 9.46
C LEU A 72 10.54 -4.92 9.64
N ALA A 73 11.51 -4.28 8.97
CA ALA A 73 12.93 -4.61 9.11
C ALA A 73 13.53 -4.13 10.45
N ILE A 74 13.01 -3.04 11.03
CA ILE A 74 13.49 -2.50 12.32
C ILE A 74 12.67 -3.02 13.51
N THR A 75 11.46 -3.52 13.26
CA THR A 75 10.61 -4.10 14.32
C THR A 75 11.21 -5.41 14.79
N ARG A 76 11.33 -5.60 16.11
CA ARG A 76 11.84 -6.87 16.66
C ARG A 76 10.85 -8.00 16.35
N PRO A 77 11.33 -9.22 16.04
CA PRO A 77 10.43 -10.36 15.90
C PRO A 77 9.68 -10.54 17.22
N THR A 78 8.33 -10.61 17.18
CA THR A 78 7.37 -10.63 18.31
C THR A 78 6.83 -9.29 18.83
N GLU A 79 7.37 -8.14 18.38
CA GLU A 79 6.79 -6.83 18.70
C GLU A 79 5.79 -6.40 17.62
N VAL A 80 4.76 -5.64 18.04
CA VAL A 80 3.77 -5.05 17.13
C VAL A 80 4.39 -3.82 16.47
N PRO A 81 4.37 -3.69 15.13
CA PRO A 81 4.93 -2.52 14.45
C PRO A 81 4.30 -1.23 14.97
N SER A 82 5.14 -0.25 15.35
CA SER A 82 4.66 1.01 15.93
C SER A 82 4.93 2.23 15.05
N PHE A 83 5.44 2.02 13.84
CA PHE A 83 5.98 3.05 12.95
C PHE A 83 6.97 3.96 13.68
N GLN A 84 8.07 3.36 14.14
CA GLN A 84 9.17 4.08 14.79
C GLN A 84 9.74 5.16 13.87
N ILE A 85 9.58 5.01 12.55
CA ILE A 85 10.00 5.99 11.53
C ILE A 85 9.22 7.32 11.65
N PHE A 86 8.00 7.30 12.20
CA PHE A 86 7.23 8.52 12.51
C PHE A 86 7.34 8.96 13.97
N ALA A 87 7.99 8.15 14.83
CA ALA A 87 8.30 8.54 16.20
C ALA A 87 9.47 9.52 16.16
N VAL A 88 9.14 10.82 16.22
CA VAL A 88 10.13 11.88 16.40
C VAL A 88 10.92 11.59 17.68
N ASP A 89 12.26 11.63 17.59
CA ASP A 89 13.20 11.57 18.72
C ASP A 89 12.78 12.57 19.80
N ASN A 90 11.97 12.12 20.74
CA ASN A 90 11.83 12.80 22.01
C ASN A 90 13.06 12.36 22.82
N PRO A 91 13.86 13.28 23.36
CA PRO A 91 14.98 12.94 24.25
C PRO A 91 14.54 12.26 25.55
N THR A 92 13.23 12.04 25.73
CA THR A 92 12.60 11.28 26.80
C THR A 92 11.78 10.14 26.19
N PRO A 93 11.83 8.92 26.77
CA PRO A 93 11.11 7.75 26.27
C PRO A 93 9.61 7.90 26.54
N ALA A 94 8.94 8.77 25.80
CA ALA A 94 7.50 8.88 25.82
C ALA A 94 6.93 7.77 24.93
N PRO A 95 5.96 6.97 25.41
CA PRO A 95 5.31 5.96 24.58
C PRO A 95 4.72 6.63 23.32
N PRO A 96 4.81 6.00 22.14
CA PRO A 96 4.27 6.56 20.91
C PRO A 96 2.81 6.90 21.13
N SER A 97 2.42 8.12 20.75
CA SER A 97 1.06 8.60 20.94
C SER A 97 0.08 7.61 20.29
N THR A 98 -1.05 7.34 20.96
CA THR A 98 -2.08 6.41 20.47
C THR A 98 -2.48 6.69 19.02
N VAL A 99 -2.43 7.96 18.61
CA VAL A 99 -2.70 8.41 17.24
C VAL A 99 -1.70 7.88 16.22
N ALA A 100 -0.39 7.88 16.53
CA ALA A 100 0.64 7.36 15.63
C ALA A 100 0.49 5.84 15.44
N LYS A 101 0.18 5.11 16.52
CA LYS A 101 -0.09 3.66 16.45
C LYS A 101 -1.32 3.33 15.62
N ILE A 102 -2.40 4.11 15.74
CA ILE A 102 -3.61 3.90 14.93
C ILE A 102 -3.31 4.19 13.45
N ALA A 103 -2.64 5.29 13.14
CA ALA A 103 -2.29 5.64 11.76
C ALA A 103 -1.40 4.56 11.11
N ALA A 104 -0.38 4.10 11.83
CA ALA A 104 0.46 2.96 11.48
C ALA A 104 -0.34 1.72 11.10
N LEU A 105 -1.28 1.35 11.97
CA LEU A 105 -2.07 0.14 11.82
C LEU A 105 -3.04 0.26 10.64
N LEU A 106 -3.62 1.44 10.42
CA LEU A 106 -4.44 1.73 9.23
C LEU A 106 -3.63 1.64 7.94
N TYR A 107 -2.40 2.16 7.94
CA TYR A 107 -1.50 2.07 6.80
C TYR A 107 -1.15 0.64 6.44
N LEU A 108 -0.74 -0.13 7.44
CA LEU A 108 -0.39 -1.53 7.28
C LEU A 108 -1.61 -2.36 6.86
N ALA A 109 -2.77 -2.14 7.49
CA ALA A 109 -4.02 -2.80 7.12
C ALA A 109 -4.44 -2.47 5.69
N ALA A 110 -4.41 -1.18 5.30
CA ALA A 110 -4.74 -0.77 3.94
C ALA A 110 -3.80 -1.42 2.92
N TRP A 111 -2.49 -1.39 3.17
CA TRP A 111 -1.49 -2.00 2.29
C TRP A 111 -1.68 -3.51 2.15
N VAL A 112 -1.90 -4.24 3.26
CA VAL A 112 -2.12 -5.69 3.23
C VAL A 112 -3.44 -6.04 2.55
N ILE A 113 -4.55 -5.41 2.93
CA ILE A 113 -5.89 -5.74 2.40
C ILE A 113 -5.95 -5.45 0.91
N THR A 114 -5.51 -4.25 0.49
CA THR A 114 -5.61 -3.86 -0.92
C THR A 114 -4.63 -4.60 -1.81
N GLY A 115 -3.40 -4.86 -1.32
CA GLY A 115 -2.42 -5.66 -2.03
C GLY A 115 -2.86 -7.10 -2.22
N LEU A 116 -3.39 -7.73 -1.16
CA LEU A 116 -3.93 -9.09 -1.24
C LEU A 116 -5.13 -9.16 -2.20
N ALA A 117 -6.05 -8.19 -2.11
CA ALA A 117 -7.18 -8.12 -3.02
C ALA A 117 -6.74 -7.94 -4.49
N ALA A 118 -5.71 -7.12 -4.74
CA ALA A 118 -5.17 -6.90 -6.07
C ALA A 118 -4.51 -8.17 -6.63
N TYR A 119 -3.77 -8.90 -5.79
CA TYR A 119 -3.16 -10.17 -6.18
C TYR A 119 -4.22 -11.24 -6.48
N ILE A 120 -5.23 -11.39 -5.62
CA ILE A 120 -6.28 -12.40 -5.84
C ILE A 120 -7.16 -12.04 -7.05
N LYS A 121 -7.75 -10.85 -7.07
CA LYS A 121 -8.68 -10.46 -8.15
C LYS A 121 -7.96 -10.20 -9.48
N GLY A 122 -6.87 -9.43 -9.44
CA GLY A 122 -6.12 -9.05 -10.64
C GLY A 122 -5.26 -10.19 -11.14
N SER A 123 -4.33 -10.68 -10.31
CA SER A 123 -3.34 -11.65 -10.79
C SER A 123 -3.86 -13.08 -10.91
N LEU A 124 -4.66 -13.56 -9.96
CA LEU A 124 -5.10 -14.97 -9.95
C LEU A 124 -6.39 -15.20 -10.75
N HIS A 125 -7.39 -14.32 -10.63
CA HIS A 125 -8.68 -14.52 -11.31
C HIS A 125 -8.73 -13.92 -12.71
N HIS A 126 -8.12 -12.74 -12.94
CA HIS A 126 -8.28 -11.98 -14.18
C HIS A 126 -6.96 -11.35 -14.67
N PRO A 127 -5.90 -12.15 -14.92
CA PRO A 127 -4.55 -11.64 -15.18
C PRO A 127 -4.49 -10.63 -16.34
N ASP A 128 -5.27 -10.86 -17.40
CA ASP A 128 -5.25 -10.05 -18.63
C ASP A 128 -6.32 -8.95 -18.69
N ALA A 129 -7.17 -8.84 -17.67
CA ALA A 129 -8.29 -7.90 -17.68
C ALA A 129 -7.82 -6.45 -17.50
N PHE A 130 -6.94 -6.20 -16.53
CA PHE A 130 -6.49 -4.84 -16.23
C PHE A 130 -5.08 -4.79 -15.62
N GLU A 131 -4.10 -4.53 -16.49
CA GLU A 131 -2.66 -4.57 -16.18
C GLU A 131 -2.23 -3.70 -14.98
N PRO A 132 -2.74 -2.47 -14.74
CA PRO A 132 -2.35 -1.69 -13.56
C PRO A 132 -2.59 -2.40 -12.22
N ILE A 133 -3.71 -3.12 -12.09
CA ILE A 133 -4.03 -3.87 -10.86
C ILE A 133 -3.25 -5.18 -10.79
N THR A 134 -3.15 -5.91 -11.91
CA THR A 134 -2.36 -7.15 -11.97
C THR A 134 -0.88 -6.91 -11.66
N SER A 135 -0.29 -5.88 -12.26
CA SER A 135 1.11 -5.48 -12.04
C SER A 135 1.36 -5.07 -10.59
N TYR A 136 0.48 -4.25 -10.02
CA TYR A 136 0.55 -3.88 -8.62
C TYR A 136 0.40 -5.10 -7.69
N GLY A 137 -0.55 -5.99 -7.94
CA GLY A 137 -0.78 -7.21 -7.14
C GLY A 137 0.43 -8.14 -7.14
N ASN A 138 1.04 -8.36 -8.30
CA ASN A 138 2.26 -9.18 -8.44
C ASN A 138 3.45 -8.55 -7.71
N ALA A 139 3.66 -7.24 -7.88
CA ALA A 139 4.71 -6.52 -7.18
C ALA A 139 4.51 -6.56 -5.65
N TRP A 140 3.28 -6.31 -5.19
CA TRP A 140 2.93 -6.38 -3.77
C TRP A 140 3.22 -7.75 -3.17
N PHE A 141 2.88 -8.84 -3.87
CA PHE A 141 3.13 -10.19 -3.36
C PHE A 141 4.61 -10.44 -3.10
N GLY A 142 5.49 -10.08 -4.05
CA GLY A 142 6.93 -10.19 -3.87
C GLY A 142 7.45 -9.36 -2.70
N LEU A 143 6.94 -8.14 -2.54
CA LEU A 143 7.28 -7.25 -1.42
C LEU A 143 6.79 -7.79 -0.08
N ALA A 144 5.58 -8.35 -0.02
CA ALA A 144 5.00 -8.94 1.17
C ALA A 144 5.83 -10.13 1.66
N VAL A 145 6.21 -11.04 0.75
CA VAL A 145 7.10 -12.16 1.07
C VAL A 145 8.45 -11.66 1.58
N GLY A 146 9.06 -10.69 0.89
CA GLY A 146 10.32 -10.08 1.32
C GLY A 146 10.23 -9.42 2.71
N ALA A 147 9.13 -8.72 2.99
CA ALA A 147 8.89 -8.07 4.27
C ALA A 147 8.74 -9.10 5.42
N VAL A 148 8.07 -10.22 5.16
CA VAL A 148 7.95 -11.32 6.12
C VAL A 148 9.32 -11.93 6.43
N TYR A 149 10.14 -12.19 5.41
CA TYR A 149 11.51 -12.66 5.62
C TYR A 149 12.37 -11.66 6.40
N ALA A 150 12.22 -10.36 6.12
CA ALA A 150 12.90 -9.31 6.87
C ALA A 150 12.49 -9.29 8.35
N TYR A 151 11.18 -9.42 8.63
CA TYR A 151 10.64 -9.44 9.99
C TYR A 151 11.12 -10.64 10.83
N PHE A 152 11.19 -11.83 10.24
CA PHE A 152 11.67 -13.02 10.96
C PHE A 152 13.19 -13.13 11.05
N GLY A 153 13.92 -12.19 10.43
CA GLY A 153 15.37 -12.11 10.46
C GLY A 153 16.02 -13.13 9.53
N LEU A 154 16.68 -12.65 8.50
CA LEU A 154 17.65 -13.42 7.73
C LEU A 154 18.82 -13.78 8.67
N LYS A 155 18.76 -14.95 9.31
CA LYS A 155 19.91 -15.50 10.05
C LYS A 155 20.97 -15.90 9.02
N ARG A 156 22.18 -15.36 9.14
CA ARG A 156 23.35 -15.93 8.44
C ARG A 156 23.50 -17.39 8.87
N PRO A 157 23.72 -18.34 7.94
CA PRO A 157 24.12 -19.69 8.31
C PRO A 157 25.44 -19.67 9.10
#